data_AF-A0A7S4M9U0-F1
#
_entry.id   AF-A0A7S4M9U0-F1
#
_cell.length_a   1.000
_cell.length_b   1.000
_cell.length_c   1.000
_cell.angle_alpha   90.00
_cell.angle_beta   90.00
_cell.angle_gamma   90.00
#
_symmetry.space_group_name_H-M   'P 1'
#
loop_
_entity.id
_entity.type
_entity.pdbx_description
1 polymer ?
#
loop_
_entity_poly.entity_id
_entity_poly.type
_entity_poly.pdbx_seq_one_letter_code
_entity_poly.pdbx_strand_id
1 'polypeptide(L)'
;GLISALPFSLFVIYMSVPSVSSTIFEANSCVGYADGVTETSSRYFLRVDTLTVCSMGSYNNGAHDRLISLMWIFVVIWPVGCVALSALLLWHCRSAFIHGESDAFTRATSFMTVDYEPHVFFWEPIDLTRRVALTGYVLLIDESKHFLRLVVAMLVSLAYLMLMIRVRPYVRPEDDMLACISQTALVLIFFCGILMETFQSLSDQAGVEAAEASTGFDSIDSIVTIMIMCTIGFFCLSCIAIVVEGIKSYRLAFARSKWACTMETNAPHFEWRAHGDYACFLSHYKMEAASDCRYLHDVLSKMLRSAIYYDSSSLTDLRTLFTEGIHQSDCIVLVATKGVLTRPWCLLELLESKRKNVPVIPIGLTGATWDASEMRAYVNDMEARLRTTDEPALELLQEHLGSDLSELQTAILEVIDTWQDTDTHAQLVWNPHVGDDEMLANLKSLVERMAVATGRQVEWQTQTETSDFDFIRRTVLEPLSNCVDRYAAQCLPDESQADLFIVHEPADCKADALVLQSELSVATSKRVAMTTFPRARPTTLSWLKRAETAAAHVI
;
A
#
# COMPACT_ATOMS: atom_id res chain seq x y z
N GLY A 1 26.79 -29.00 -8.26
CA GLY A 1 26.49 -30.22 -9.02
C GLY A 1 25.00 -30.31 -9.27
N LEU A 2 24.24 -30.90 -8.34
CA LEU A 2 22.79 -31.06 -8.48
C LEU A 2 21.98 -29.89 -7.90
N ILE A 3 22.36 -29.39 -6.72
CA ILE A 3 21.69 -28.26 -6.03
C ILE A 3 21.81 -26.95 -6.83
N SER A 4 22.89 -26.77 -7.59
CA SER A 4 23.11 -25.61 -8.46
C SER A 4 22.23 -25.60 -9.70
N ALA A 5 21.77 -26.77 -10.18
CA ALA A 5 20.90 -26.88 -11.35
C ALA A 5 19.41 -26.84 -10.98
N LEU A 6 19.09 -27.10 -9.70
CA LEU A 6 17.73 -27.17 -9.17
C LEU A 6 16.85 -25.95 -9.53
N PRO A 7 17.29 -24.68 -9.39
CA PRO A 7 16.44 -23.52 -9.68
C PRO A 7 16.05 -23.47 -11.17
N PHE A 8 17.02 -23.72 -12.05
CA PHE A 8 16.78 -23.74 -13.49
C PHE A 8 15.86 -24.88 -13.90
N SER A 9 16.06 -26.08 -13.34
CA SER A 9 15.19 -27.23 -13.62
C SER A 9 13.75 -26.99 -13.16
N LEU A 10 13.54 -26.45 -11.96
CA LEU A 10 12.21 -26.11 -11.45
C LEU A 10 11.53 -25.06 -12.31
N PHE A 11 12.27 -24.03 -12.75
CA PHE A 11 11.75 -23.00 -13.65
C PHE A 11 11.29 -23.57 -14.99
N VAL A 12 12.10 -24.44 -15.62
CA VAL A 12 11.74 -25.08 -16.91
C VAL A 12 10.52 -25.98 -16.75
N ILE A 13 10.45 -26.78 -15.68
CA ILE A 13 9.29 -27.62 -15.39
C ILE A 13 8.06 -26.73 -15.26
N TYR A 14 8.14 -25.69 -14.44
CA TYR A 14 7.04 -24.76 -14.17
C TYR A 14 6.50 -24.11 -15.45
N MET A 15 7.37 -23.57 -16.31
CA MET A 15 6.96 -22.95 -17.58
C MET A 15 6.33 -23.93 -18.55
N SER A 16 6.72 -25.21 -18.47
CA SER A 16 6.19 -26.26 -19.34
C SER A 16 4.84 -26.82 -18.88
N VAL A 17 4.42 -26.57 -17.62
CA VAL A 17 3.21 -27.18 -17.04
C VAL A 17 1.97 -26.89 -17.89
N PRO A 18 1.61 -25.63 -18.23
CA PRO A 18 0.34 -25.37 -18.92
C PRO A 18 0.30 -25.96 -20.34
N SER A 19 1.41 -25.88 -21.08
CA SER A 19 1.49 -26.37 -22.45
C SER A 19 1.41 -27.89 -22.53
N VAL A 20 2.22 -28.60 -21.74
CA VAL A 20 2.21 -30.07 -21.72
C VAL A 20 0.88 -30.59 -21.18
N SER A 21 0.29 -29.91 -20.19
CA SER A 21 -1.04 -30.27 -19.68
C SER A 21 -2.10 -30.20 -20.78
N SER A 22 -2.12 -29.14 -21.60
CA SER A 22 -3.05 -29.02 -22.74
C SER A 22 -2.92 -30.21 -23.70
N THR A 23 -1.70 -30.57 -24.08
CA THR A 23 -1.43 -31.70 -24.99
C THR A 23 -1.88 -33.04 -24.41
N ILE A 24 -1.76 -33.24 -23.09
CA ILE A 24 -2.27 -34.45 -22.43
C ILE A 24 -3.80 -34.51 -22.58
N PHE A 25 -4.52 -33.42 -22.29
CA PHE A 25 -5.98 -33.39 -22.35
C PHE A 25 -6.56 -33.43 -23.76
N GLU A 26 -5.80 -33.06 -24.79
CA GLU A 26 -6.20 -33.20 -26.19
C GLU A 26 -6.52 -34.65 -26.60
N ALA A 27 -6.03 -35.64 -25.87
CA ALA A 27 -6.39 -37.05 -26.05
C ALA A 27 -7.91 -37.31 -25.90
N ASN A 28 -8.64 -36.43 -25.23
CA ASN A 28 -10.10 -36.50 -25.04
C ASN A 28 -10.89 -35.61 -26.02
N SER A 29 -10.23 -35.00 -27.00
CA SER A 29 -10.82 -34.05 -27.96
C SER A 29 -11.24 -34.75 -29.25
N CYS A 30 -12.52 -35.10 -29.37
CA CYS A 30 -13.06 -35.89 -30.47
C CYS A 30 -14.10 -35.10 -31.30
N VAL A 31 -13.91 -35.08 -32.62
CA VAL A 31 -14.78 -34.39 -33.59
C VAL A 31 -15.63 -35.40 -34.34
N GLY A 32 -16.94 -35.13 -34.44
CA GLY A 32 -17.89 -35.97 -35.17
C GLY A 32 -17.96 -35.61 -36.65
N TYR A 33 -18.02 -36.64 -37.51
CA TYR A 33 -18.29 -36.51 -38.95
C TYR A 33 -19.50 -37.36 -39.33
N ALA A 34 -20.39 -36.80 -40.14
CA ALA A 34 -21.54 -37.52 -40.67
C ALA A 34 -21.09 -38.56 -41.71
N ASP A 35 -21.47 -39.83 -41.51
CA ASP A 35 -21.14 -40.91 -42.43
C ASP A 35 -22.17 -40.86 -43.58
N GLY A 36 -21.75 -40.47 -44.80
CA GLY A 36 -22.64 -40.21 -45.95
C GLY A 36 -23.41 -41.42 -46.51
N VAL A 37 -23.36 -42.57 -45.82
CA VAL A 37 -23.99 -43.84 -46.23
C VAL A 37 -25.30 -44.10 -45.48
N THR A 38 -25.45 -43.56 -44.27
CA THR A 38 -26.68 -43.62 -43.47
C THR A 38 -26.78 -42.35 -42.62
N GLU A 39 -27.80 -41.52 -42.84
CA GLU A 39 -28.03 -40.22 -42.15
C GLU A 39 -28.06 -40.27 -40.60
N THR A 40 -27.95 -41.45 -39.99
CA THR A 40 -28.13 -41.69 -38.55
C THR A 40 -26.87 -42.14 -37.78
N SER A 41 -25.72 -42.35 -38.45
CA SER A 41 -24.48 -42.73 -37.75
C SER A 41 -23.37 -41.70 -37.95
N SER A 42 -23.10 -40.89 -36.92
CA SER A 42 -21.90 -40.05 -36.87
C SER A 42 -20.73 -40.82 -36.27
N ARG A 43 -19.55 -40.77 -36.92
CA ARG A 43 -18.31 -41.33 -36.37
C ARG A 43 -17.46 -40.20 -35.79
N TYR A 44 -16.86 -40.47 -34.63
CA TYR A 44 -16.00 -39.51 -33.94
C TYR A 44 -14.54 -39.87 -34.15
N PHE A 45 -13.73 -38.88 -34.50
CA PHE A 45 -12.30 -39.03 -34.72
C PHE A 45 -11.53 -38.08 -33.81
N LEU A 46 -10.33 -38.47 -33.41
CA LEU A 46 -9.49 -37.64 -32.57
C LEU A 46 -9.08 -36.38 -33.34
N ARG A 47 -9.22 -35.20 -32.73
CA ARG A 47 -9.00 -33.90 -33.41
C ARG A 47 -7.55 -33.71 -33.86
N VAL A 48 -6.60 -34.16 -33.05
CA VAL A 48 -5.15 -34.04 -33.32
C VAL A 48 -4.70 -35.07 -34.36
N ASP A 49 -5.34 -36.24 -34.40
CA ASP A 49 -5.05 -37.31 -35.37
C ASP A 49 -6.35 -37.95 -35.87
N THR A 50 -6.83 -37.45 -37.00
CA THR A 50 -8.10 -37.89 -37.60
C THR A 50 -8.06 -39.31 -38.16
N LEU A 51 -6.92 -40.01 -38.10
CA LEU A 51 -6.83 -41.44 -38.42
C LEU A 51 -7.35 -42.31 -37.28
N THR A 52 -7.36 -41.80 -36.05
CA THR A 52 -7.78 -42.54 -34.87
C THR A 52 -9.27 -42.30 -34.60
N VAL A 53 -10.07 -43.37 -34.67
CA VAL A 53 -11.51 -43.32 -34.33
C VAL A 53 -11.69 -43.36 -32.81
N CYS A 54 -12.45 -42.42 -32.26
CA CYS A 54 -12.75 -42.35 -30.83
C CYS A 54 -13.77 -43.41 -30.40
N SER A 55 -13.60 -43.93 -29.19
CA SER A 55 -14.59 -44.80 -28.54
C SER A 55 -15.77 -43.97 -28.04
N MET A 56 -16.95 -44.14 -28.64
CA MET A 56 -18.17 -43.39 -28.30
C MET A 56 -19.40 -44.28 -28.44
N GLY A 57 -20.30 -44.23 -27.45
CA GLY A 57 -21.54 -45.02 -27.43
C GLY A 57 -21.28 -46.53 -27.42
N SER A 58 -21.73 -47.22 -28.47
CA SER A 58 -21.58 -48.68 -28.63
C SER A 58 -20.28 -49.08 -29.34
N TYR A 59 -19.54 -48.11 -29.90
CA TYR A 59 -18.32 -48.36 -30.66
C TYR A 59 -17.10 -48.14 -29.76
N ASN A 60 -16.32 -49.21 -29.55
CA ASN A 60 -15.09 -49.18 -28.77
C ASN A 60 -13.89 -49.44 -29.67
N ASN A 61 -12.89 -48.55 -29.60
CA ASN A 61 -11.61 -48.72 -30.26
C ASN A 61 -10.51 -48.89 -29.21
N GLY A 62 -9.93 -50.09 -29.14
CA GLY A 62 -8.88 -50.40 -28.18
C GLY A 62 -7.61 -49.54 -28.32
N ALA A 63 -7.37 -48.90 -29.46
CA ALA A 63 -6.28 -47.92 -29.61
C ALA A 63 -6.59 -46.60 -28.88
N HIS A 64 -7.82 -46.10 -29.00
CA HIS A 64 -8.28 -44.90 -28.31
C HIS A 64 -8.41 -45.13 -26.80
N ASP A 65 -8.95 -46.28 -26.37
CA ASP A 65 -9.07 -46.61 -24.94
C ASP A 65 -7.70 -46.69 -24.24
N ARG A 66 -6.68 -47.18 -24.95
CA ARG A 66 -5.29 -47.14 -24.47
C ARG A 66 -4.76 -45.71 -24.34
N LEU A 67 -5.08 -44.82 -25.30
CA LEU A 67 -4.68 -43.42 -25.25
C LEU A 67 -5.32 -42.70 -24.06
N ILE A 68 -6.62 -42.89 -23.82
CA ILE A 68 -7.33 -42.34 -22.66
C ILE A 68 -6.75 -42.86 -21.34
N SER A 69 -6.39 -44.15 -21.28
CA SER A 69 -5.73 -44.72 -20.09
C SER A 69 -4.37 -44.07 -19.81
N LEU A 70 -3.56 -43.85 -20.86
CA LEU A 70 -2.29 -43.15 -20.76
C LEU A 70 -2.47 -41.68 -20.36
N MET A 71 -3.49 -41.01 -20.89
CA MET A 71 -3.83 -39.64 -20.52
C MET A 71 -4.01 -39.52 -19.00
N TRP A 72 -4.84 -40.35 -18.36
CA TRP A 72 -5.06 -40.27 -16.91
C TRP A 72 -3.78 -40.48 -16.09
N ILE A 73 -2.89 -41.38 -16.54
CA ILE A 73 -1.58 -41.58 -15.90
C ILE A 73 -0.76 -40.28 -15.99
N PHE A 74 -0.68 -39.67 -17.17
CA PHE A 74 0.04 -38.41 -17.36
C PHE A 74 -0.62 -37.23 -16.65
N VAL A 75 -1.95 -37.20 -16.51
CA VAL A 75 -2.68 -36.18 -15.72
C VAL A 75 -2.24 -36.22 -14.26
N VAL A 76 -2.15 -37.41 -13.67
CA VAL A 76 -1.70 -37.56 -12.27
C VAL A 76 -0.24 -37.16 -12.13
N ILE A 77 0.62 -37.57 -13.06
CA ILE A 77 2.06 -37.29 -13.00
C ILE A 77 2.37 -35.80 -13.24
N TRP A 78 1.67 -35.17 -14.18
CA TRP A 78 2.06 -33.86 -14.69
C TRP A 78 1.21 -32.70 -14.12
N PRO A 79 0.00 -32.39 -14.60
CA PRO A 79 -0.77 -31.27 -14.05
C PRO A 79 -1.03 -31.38 -12.54
N VAL A 80 -1.37 -32.57 -12.04
CA VAL A 80 -1.60 -32.78 -10.60
C VAL A 80 -0.27 -32.85 -9.84
N GLY A 81 0.69 -33.64 -10.35
CA GLY A 81 1.99 -33.84 -9.72
C GLY A 81 2.81 -32.57 -9.61
N CYS A 82 2.85 -31.71 -10.64
CA CYS A 82 3.59 -30.46 -10.62
C CYS A 82 2.98 -29.42 -9.66
N VAL A 83 1.65 -29.33 -9.58
CA VAL A 83 0.95 -28.46 -8.60
C VAL A 83 1.17 -28.96 -7.17
N ALA A 84 1.10 -30.28 -6.96
CA ALA A 84 1.38 -30.86 -5.65
C ALA A 84 2.85 -30.67 -5.25
N LEU A 85 3.78 -30.85 -6.19
CA LEU A 85 5.21 -30.63 -5.97
C LEU A 85 5.49 -29.18 -5.57
N SER A 86 4.93 -28.20 -6.29
CA SER A 86 5.10 -26.78 -5.94
C SER A 86 4.53 -26.45 -4.58
N ALA A 87 3.32 -26.91 -4.26
CA ALA A 87 2.69 -26.71 -2.96
C ALA A 87 3.49 -27.37 -1.82
N LEU A 88 3.96 -28.60 -2.00
CA LEU A 88 4.75 -29.32 -1.01
C LEU A 88 6.11 -28.64 -0.78
N LEU A 89 6.82 -28.23 -1.83
CA LEU A 89 8.10 -27.54 -1.69
C LEU A 89 7.97 -26.25 -0.88
N LEU A 90 6.95 -25.45 -1.20
CA LEU A 90 6.66 -24.21 -0.48
C LEU A 90 6.21 -24.46 0.97
N TRP A 91 5.41 -25.50 1.21
CA TRP A 91 5.02 -25.90 2.56
C TRP A 91 6.20 -26.33 3.42
N HIS A 92 7.16 -27.07 2.86
CA HIS A 92 8.38 -27.46 3.57
C HIS A 92 9.26 -26.23 3.91
N CYS A 93 9.29 -25.24 3.02
CA CYS A 93 10.06 -24.01 3.23
C CYS A 93 9.31 -22.93 4.03
N ARG A 94 8.07 -23.17 4.47
CA ARG A 94 7.20 -22.16 5.12
C ARG A 94 7.84 -21.47 6.31
N SER A 95 8.58 -22.22 7.13
CA SER A 95 9.21 -21.68 8.34
C SER A 95 10.30 -20.67 7.98
N ALA A 96 11.08 -20.97 6.94
CA ALA A 96 12.13 -20.08 6.47
C ALA A 96 11.55 -18.78 5.87
N PHE A 97 10.41 -18.84 5.18
CA PHE A 97 9.75 -17.65 4.65
C PHE A 97 9.13 -16.75 5.74
N ILE A 98 8.53 -17.34 6.77
CA ILE A 98 7.93 -16.58 7.88
C ILE A 98 9.01 -15.91 8.74
N HIS A 99 10.13 -16.59 8.98
CA HIS A 99 11.21 -16.09 9.84
C HIS A 99 12.33 -15.36 9.06
N GLY A 100 12.26 -15.30 7.73
CA GLY A 100 13.24 -14.61 6.88
C GLY A 100 14.60 -15.31 6.77
N GLU A 101 14.65 -16.63 6.95
CA GLU A 101 15.88 -17.42 6.89
C GLU A 101 16.26 -17.83 5.46
N SER A 102 17.56 -17.79 5.13
CA SER A 102 18.06 -18.04 3.78
C SER A 102 18.77 -19.39 3.62
N ASP A 103 17.99 -20.46 3.38
CA ASP A 103 18.53 -21.78 3.02
C ASP A 103 18.73 -21.94 1.49
N ALA A 104 19.55 -22.92 1.08
CA ALA A 104 19.79 -23.27 -0.32
C ALA A 104 18.50 -23.63 -1.08
N PHE A 105 17.55 -24.28 -0.40
CA PHE A 105 16.23 -24.59 -0.96
C PHE A 105 15.36 -23.35 -1.12
N THR A 106 15.32 -22.46 -0.13
CA THR A 106 14.62 -21.17 -0.21
C THR A 106 15.12 -20.32 -1.38
N ARG A 107 16.44 -20.32 -1.63
CA ARG A 107 17.02 -19.65 -2.81
C ARG A 107 16.59 -20.29 -4.13
N ALA A 108 16.40 -21.60 -4.19
CA ALA A 108 15.98 -22.29 -5.40
C ALA A 108 14.51 -22.09 -5.74
N THR A 109 13.64 -21.94 -4.72
CA THR A 109 12.21 -21.64 -4.89
C THR A 109 11.91 -20.14 -4.93
N SER A 110 12.93 -19.30 -4.73
CA SER A 110 12.83 -17.84 -4.70
C SER A 110 12.08 -17.26 -5.90
N PHE A 111 12.29 -17.82 -7.11
CA PHE A 111 11.61 -17.35 -8.32
C PHE A 111 10.07 -17.44 -8.25
N MET A 112 9.52 -18.31 -7.40
CA MET A 112 8.08 -18.49 -7.23
C MET A 112 7.48 -17.60 -6.16
N THR A 113 8.29 -17.05 -5.26
CA THR A 113 7.81 -16.36 -4.05
C THR A 113 8.25 -14.92 -3.96
N VAL A 114 9.27 -14.49 -4.73
CA VAL A 114 9.84 -13.14 -4.67
C VAL A 114 8.83 -12.04 -4.99
N ASP A 115 7.87 -12.32 -5.87
CA ASP A 115 6.88 -11.32 -6.31
C ASP A 115 5.66 -11.23 -5.38
N TYR A 116 5.53 -12.16 -4.42
CA TYR A 116 4.38 -12.26 -3.53
C TYR A 116 4.70 -11.84 -2.11
N GLU A 117 3.69 -11.36 -1.37
CA GLU A 117 3.86 -11.03 0.03
C GLU A 117 4.18 -12.28 0.89
N PRO A 118 5.00 -12.17 1.95
CA PRO A 118 5.45 -13.34 2.73
C PRO A 118 4.30 -14.17 3.35
N HIS A 119 3.18 -13.51 3.67
CA HIS A 119 2.02 -14.15 4.29
C HIS A 119 1.16 -14.96 3.29
N VAL A 120 1.37 -14.79 1.99
CA VAL A 120 0.69 -15.48 0.87
C VAL A 120 1.69 -16.24 -0.01
N PHE A 121 2.74 -16.79 0.59
CA PHE A 121 3.77 -17.56 -0.14
C PHE A 121 3.22 -18.73 -0.97
N PHE A 122 2.02 -19.24 -0.66
CA PHE A 122 1.35 -20.35 -1.36
C PHE A 122 0.52 -19.90 -2.57
N TRP A 123 0.59 -18.62 -2.96
CA TRP A 123 -0.20 -18.09 -4.07
C TRP A 123 0.16 -18.71 -5.42
N GLU A 124 1.44 -18.99 -5.66
CA GLU A 124 1.91 -19.51 -6.94
C GLU A 124 1.27 -20.86 -7.33
N PRO A 125 1.18 -21.88 -6.45
CA PRO A 125 0.38 -23.08 -6.70
C PRO A 125 -1.09 -22.81 -7.04
N ILE A 126 -1.71 -21.79 -6.46
CA ILE A 126 -3.11 -21.42 -6.74
C ILE A 126 -3.23 -20.86 -8.17
N ASP A 127 -2.35 -19.95 -8.56
CA ASP A 127 -2.32 -19.44 -9.94
C ASP A 127 -2.04 -20.56 -10.96
N LEU A 128 -1.11 -21.46 -10.65
CA LEU A 128 -0.81 -22.61 -11.50
C LEU A 128 -2.04 -23.54 -11.65
N THR A 129 -2.78 -23.77 -10.56
CA THR A 129 -4.02 -24.56 -10.57
C THR A 129 -5.05 -23.94 -11.50
N ARG A 130 -5.22 -22.61 -11.46
CA ARG A 130 -6.10 -21.89 -12.39
C ARG A 130 -5.65 -22.06 -13.84
N ARG A 131 -4.36 -21.88 -14.13
CA ARG A 131 -3.83 -22.03 -15.51
C ARG A 131 -4.15 -23.42 -16.05
N VAL A 132 -3.84 -24.47 -15.28
CA VAL A 132 -4.13 -25.87 -15.65
C VAL A 132 -5.63 -26.13 -15.77
N ALA A 133 -6.46 -25.52 -14.92
CA ALA A 133 -7.90 -25.67 -15.02
C ALA A 133 -8.44 -25.10 -16.33
N LEU A 134 -8.00 -23.90 -16.71
CA LEU A 134 -8.47 -23.20 -17.92
C LEU A 134 -7.89 -23.79 -19.21
N THR A 135 -6.64 -24.26 -19.22
CA THR A 135 -6.01 -24.85 -20.42
C THR A 135 -6.25 -26.35 -20.55
N GLY A 136 -6.58 -27.04 -19.45
CA GLY A 136 -6.63 -28.49 -19.38
C GLY A 136 -7.96 -29.05 -18.90
N TYR A 137 -8.32 -28.85 -17.64
CA TYR A 137 -9.49 -29.53 -17.04
C TYR A 137 -10.81 -29.23 -17.75
N VAL A 138 -10.97 -28.03 -18.34
CA VAL A 138 -12.16 -27.70 -19.15
C VAL A 138 -12.32 -28.64 -20.35
N LEU A 139 -11.24 -29.20 -20.91
CA LEU A 139 -11.26 -30.13 -22.04
C LEU A 139 -11.77 -31.55 -21.67
N LEU A 140 -11.89 -31.86 -20.36
CA LEU A 140 -12.50 -33.11 -19.91
C LEU A 140 -14.02 -33.15 -20.12
N ILE A 141 -14.66 -31.98 -20.16
CA ILE A 141 -16.08 -31.88 -20.52
C ILE A 141 -16.19 -32.29 -21.99
N ASP A 142 -17.18 -33.11 -22.33
CA ASP A 142 -17.37 -33.58 -23.71
C ASP A 142 -17.52 -32.43 -24.71
N GLU A 143 -17.03 -32.65 -25.93
CA GLU A 143 -17.05 -31.67 -27.02
C GLU A 143 -18.47 -31.31 -27.42
N SER A 144 -19.39 -32.27 -27.35
CA SER A 144 -20.82 -32.04 -27.57
C SER A 144 -21.43 -30.94 -26.67
N LYS A 145 -20.77 -30.59 -25.56
CA LYS A 145 -21.23 -29.59 -24.58
C LYS A 145 -20.37 -28.33 -24.60
N HIS A 146 -20.13 -27.76 -25.78
CA HIS A 146 -19.38 -26.51 -25.99
C HIS A 146 -19.84 -25.36 -25.07
N PHE A 147 -21.15 -25.14 -24.97
CA PHE A 147 -21.72 -24.14 -24.07
C PHE A 147 -21.31 -24.35 -22.59
N LEU A 148 -21.37 -25.59 -22.11
CA LEU A 148 -20.99 -25.92 -20.72
C LEU A 148 -19.50 -25.67 -20.46
N ARG A 149 -18.62 -25.99 -21.44
CA ARG A 149 -17.18 -25.71 -21.34
C ARG A 149 -16.91 -24.21 -21.08
N LEU A 150 -17.58 -23.35 -21.85
CA LEU A 150 -17.44 -21.89 -21.72
C LEU A 150 -17.99 -21.37 -20.38
N VAL A 151 -19.15 -21.87 -19.94
CA VAL A 151 -19.73 -21.49 -18.64
C VAL A 151 -18.82 -21.88 -17.48
N VAL A 152 -18.27 -23.10 -17.48
CA VAL A 152 -17.36 -23.55 -16.43
C VAL A 152 -16.07 -22.71 -16.42
N ALA A 153 -15.50 -22.42 -17.60
CA ALA A 153 -14.31 -21.56 -17.71
C ALA A 153 -14.55 -20.13 -17.19
N MET A 154 -15.73 -19.57 -17.47
CA MET A 154 -16.14 -18.27 -16.96
C MET A 154 -16.29 -18.28 -15.43
N LEU A 155 -16.93 -19.31 -14.86
CA LEU A 155 -17.10 -19.43 -13.40
C LEU A 155 -15.77 -19.58 -12.67
N VAL A 156 -14.85 -20.40 -13.18
CA VAL A 156 -13.49 -20.52 -12.64
C VAL A 156 -12.76 -19.18 -12.71
N SER A 157 -12.90 -18.47 -13.83
CA SER A 157 -12.26 -17.16 -14.02
C SER A 157 -12.82 -16.08 -13.09
N LEU A 158 -14.13 -16.07 -12.85
CA LEU A 158 -14.80 -15.17 -11.91
C LEU A 158 -14.42 -15.47 -10.46
N ALA A 159 -14.37 -16.75 -10.08
CA ALA A 159 -13.96 -17.17 -8.74
C ALA A 159 -12.51 -16.73 -8.46
N TYR A 160 -11.60 -16.89 -9.43
CA TYR A 160 -10.23 -16.43 -9.28
C TYR A 160 -10.12 -14.90 -9.25
N LEU A 161 -10.92 -14.17 -10.04
CA LEU A 161 -10.97 -12.70 -9.98
C LEU A 161 -11.41 -12.22 -8.58
N MET A 162 -12.43 -12.85 -8.00
CA MET A 162 -12.87 -12.56 -6.63
C MET A 162 -11.78 -12.83 -5.60
N LEU A 163 -11.01 -13.90 -5.77
CA LEU A 163 -9.89 -14.21 -4.89
C LEU A 163 -8.78 -13.16 -5.01
N MET A 164 -8.41 -12.76 -6.23
CA MET A 164 -7.42 -11.72 -6.52
C MET A 164 -7.78 -10.37 -5.87
N ILE A 165 -9.03 -9.92 -6.04
CA ILE A 165 -9.51 -8.63 -5.48
C ILE A 165 -9.44 -8.64 -3.94
N ARG A 166 -9.59 -9.81 -3.31
CA ARG A 166 -9.65 -9.96 -1.84
C ARG A 166 -8.28 -10.14 -1.21
N VAL A 167 -7.43 -10.93 -1.83
CA VAL A 167 -6.14 -11.32 -1.26
C VAL A 167 -5.04 -10.31 -1.61
N ARG A 168 -5.05 -9.74 -2.82
CA ARG A 168 -3.99 -8.82 -3.31
C ARG A 168 -2.58 -9.36 -3.02
N PRO A 169 -2.21 -10.46 -3.67
CA PRO A 169 -1.08 -11.27 -3.25
C PRO A 169 0.30 -10.67 -3.59
N TYR A 170 0.36 -9.69 -4.50
CA TYR A 170 1.64 -9.18 -5.01
C TYR A 170 2.23 -8.11 -4.10
N VAL A 171 3.56 -8.08 -3.96
CA VAL A 171 4.26 -7.05 -3.16
C VAL A 171 4.05 -5.66 -3.74
N ARG A 172 3.97 -5.56 -5.06
CA ARG A 172 3.79 -4.31 -5.79
C ARG A 172 2.32 -4.13 -6.15
N PRO A 173 1.68 -3.03 -5.75
CA PRO A 173 0.27 -2.79 -6.05
C PRO A 173 0.01 -2.66 -7.56
N GLU A 174 1.02 -2.27 -8.34
CA GLU A 174 0.93 -2.22 -9.80
C GLU A 174 0.73 -3.61 -10.41
N ASP A 175 1.39 -4.64 -9.84
CA ASP A 175 1.31 -6.02 -10.30
C ASP A 175 -0.04 -6.64 -9.92
N ASP A 176 -0.58 -6.33 -8.74
CA ASP A 176 -1.96 -6.68 -8.34
C ASP A 176 -2.99 -6.11 -9.31
N MET A 177 -2.85 -4.83 -9.68
CA MET A 177 -3.74 -4.17 -10.61
C MET A 177 -3.65 -4.82 -11.99
N LEU A 178 -2.44 -5.06 -12.50
CA LEU A 178 -2.24 -5.71 -13.80
C LEU A 178 -2.83 -7.12 -13.83
N ALA A 179 -2.65 -7.89 -12.76
CA ALA A 179 -3.23 -9.21 -12.61
C ALA A 179 -4.78 -9.15 -12.61
N CYS A 180 -5.38 -8.21 -11.88
CA CYS A 180 -6.83 -8.00 -11.90
C CYS A 180 -7.36 -7.59 -13.28
N ILE A 181 -6.66 -6.70 -13.98
CA ILE A 181 -7.00 -6.28 -15.36
C ILE A 181 -6.97 -7.49 -16.28
N SER A 182 -5.89 -8.28 -16.25
CA SER A 182 -5.74 -9.46 -17.11
C SER A 182 -6.84 -10.49 -16.87
N GLN A 183 -7.21 -10.71 -15.61
CA GLN A 183 -8.25 -11.67 -15.25
C GLN A 183 -9.65 -11.16 -15.61
N THR A 184 -9.89 -9.85 -15.50
CA THR A 184 -11.14 -9.22 -15.97
C THR A 184 -11.28 -9.35 -17.49
N ALA A 185 -10.18 -9.15 -18.24
CA ALA A 185 -10.18 -9.36 -19.69
C ALA A 185 -10.53 -10.82 -20.05
N LEU A 186 -10.00 -11.82 -19.32
CA LEU A 186 -10.36 -13.22 -19.52
C LEU A 186 -11.86 -13.49 -19.28
N VAL A 187 -12.44 -12.91 -18.24
CA VAL A 187 -13.90 -13.03 -17.97
C VAL A 187 -14.72 -12.45 -19.12
N LEU A 188 -14.34 -11.27 -19.64
CA LEU A 188 -15.01 -10.66 -20.79
C LEU A 188 -14.90 -11.53 -22.05
N ILE A 189 -13.73 -12.12 -22.30
CA ILE A 189 -13.52 -13.02 -23.45
C ILE A 189 -14.42 -14.26 -23.33
N PHE A 190 -14.51 -14.89 -22.15
CA PHE A 190 -15.40 -16.04 -21.97
C PHE A 190 -16.88 -15.65 -22.10
N PHE A 191 -17.28 -14.49 -21.59
CA PHE A 191 -18.63 -13.97 -21.76
C PHE A 191 -18.98 -13.78 -23.24
N CYS A 192 -18.07 -13.18 -24.02
CA CYS A 192 -18.25 -13.04 -25.46
C CYS A 192 -18.30 -14.39 -26.19
N GLY A 193 -17.47 -15.36 -25.77
CA GLY A 193 -17.53 -16.72 -26.31
C GLY A 193 -18.90 -17.38 -26.08
N ILE A 194 -19.49 -17.18 -24.90
CA ILE A 194 -20.85 -17.66 -24.59
C ILE A 194 -21.88 -16.99 -25.52
N LEU A 195 -21.80 -15.68 -25.72
CA LEU A 195 -22.71 -14.96 -26.62
C LEU A 195 -22.61 -15.49 -28.07
N MET A 196 -21.40 -15.73 -28.55
CA MET A 196 -21.15 -16.30 -29.88
C MET A 196 -21.78 -17.70 -30.01
N GLU A 197 -21.55 -18.57 -29.03
CA GLU A 197 -22.11 -19.92 -29.01
C GLU A 197 -23.65 -19.90 -28.95
N THR A 198 -24.24 -19.00 -28.15
CA THR A 198 -25.70 -18.87 -28.07
C THR A 198 -26.31 -18.37 -29.36
N PHE A 199 -25.67 -17.42 -30.05
CA PHE A 199 -26.13 -16.95 -31.35
C PHE A 199 -26.07 -18.06 -32.39
N GLN A 200 -24.94 -18.77 -32.48
CA GLN A 200 -24.76 -19.89 -33.41
C GLN A 200 -25.80 -20.98 -33.16
N SER A 201 -25.98 -21.41 -31.90
CA SER A 201 -26.94 -22.45 -31.55
C SER A 201 -28.38 -22.06 -31.84
N LEU A 202 -28.77 -20.79 -31.66
CA LEU A 202 -30.11 -20.32 -31.98
C LEU A 202 -30.31 -20.18 -33.48
N SER A 203 -29.31 -19.67 -34.20
CA SER A 203 -29.32 -19.55 -35.66
C SER A 203 -29.51 -20.91 -36.32
N ASP A 204 -28.79 -21.93 -35.85
CA ASP A 204 -28.87 -23.30 -36.39
C ASP A 204 -30.23 -23.97 -36.13
N GLN A 205 -30.91 -23.63 -35.02
CA GLN A 205 -32.18 -24.26 -34.63
C GLN A 205 -33.43 -23.53 -35.15
N ALA A 206 -33.45 -22.21 -35.06
CA ALA A 206 -34.64 -21.38 -35.27
C ALA A 206 -34.48 -20.36 -36.42
N GLY A 207 -33.31 -20.33 -37.07
CA GLY A 207 -32.98 -19.36 -38.10
C GLY A 207 -32.46 -18.04 -37.53
N VAL A 208 -31.85 -17.24 -38.41
CA VAL A 208 -31.16 -16.00 -38.04
C VAL A 208 -32.10 -14.97 -37.41
N GLU A 209 -33.34 -14.85 -37.90
CA GLU A 209 -34.33 -13.88 -37.40
C GLU A 209 -34.71 -14.13 -35.91
N ALA A 210 -34.81 -15.40 -35.52
CA ALA A 210 -35.12 -15.77 -34.14
C ALA A 210 -33.91 -15.57 -33.20
N ALA A 211 -32.69 -15.78 -33.72
CA ALA A 211 -31.45 -15.49 -33.01
C ALA A 211 -31.29 -13.99 -32.78
N GLU A 212 -31.50 -13.17 -33.82
CA GLU A 212 -31.47 -11.70 -33.76
C GLU A 212 -32.45 -11.16 -32.72
N ALA A 213 -33.69 -11.66 -32.71
CA ALA A 213 -34.70 -11.25 -31.72
C ALA A 213 -34.31 -11.59 -30.27
N SER A 214 -33.52 -12.64 -30.05
CA SER A 214 -33.15 -13.12 -28.72
C SER A 214 -31.85 -12.51 -28.21
N THR A 215 -30.85 -12.35 -29.07
CA THR A 215 -29.51 -11.86 -28.70
C THR A 215 -29.31 -10.38 -29.01
N GLY A 216 -30.13 -9.80 -29.90
CA GLY A 216 -30.02 -8.40 -30.35
C GLY A 216 -28.87 -8.14 -31.34
N PHE A 217 -28.39 -9.18 -32.01
CA PHE A 217 -27.27 -9.10 -32.96
C PHE A 217 -27.68 -9.70 -34.30
N ASP A 218 -27.34 -9.02 -35.40
CA ASP A 218 -27.75 -9.41 -36.74
C ASP A 218 -26.80 -10.46 -37.34
N SER A 219 -25.57 -10.56 -36.83
CA SER A 219 -24.54 -11.48 -37.33
C SER A 219 -23.47 -11.79 -36.28
N ILE A 220 -22.75 -12.91 -36.48
CA ILE A 220 -21.58 -13.27 -35.67
C ILE A 220 -20.49 -12.20 -35.78
N ASP A 221 -20.30 -11.63 -36.96
CA ASP A 221 -19.29 -10.58 -37.20
C ASP A 221 -19.57 -9.33 -36.35
N SER A 222 -20.84 -9.01 -36.10
CA SER A 222 -21.21 -7.90 -35.21
C SER A 222 -20.82 -8.17 -33.76
N ILE A 223 -21.02 -9.40 -33.28
CA ILE A 223 -20.61 -9.85 -31.93
C ILE A 223 -19.09 -9.79 -31.81
N VAL A 224 -18.36 -10.33 -32.79
CA VAL A 224 -16.89 -10.32 -32.81
C VAL A 224 -16.34 -8.89 -32.85
N THR A 225 -16.95 -8.01 -33.65
CA THR A 225 -16.54 -6.61 -33.73
C THR A 225 -16.73 -5.90 -32.39
N ILE A 226 -17.88 -6.08 -31.74
CA ILE A 226 -18.15 -5.51 -30.42
C ILE A 226 -17.20 -6.08 -29.38
N MET A 227 -16.93 -7.38 -29.41
CA MET A 227 -15.93 -8.02 -28.53
C MET A 227 -14.55 -7.37 -28.69
N ILE A 228 -14.07 -7.19 -29.92
CA ILE A 228 -12.77 -6.57 -30.20
C ILE A 228 -12.76 -5.11 -29.69
N MET A 229 -13.83 -4.34 -29.94
CA MET A 229 -13.92 -2.96 -29.49
C MET A 229 -13.98 -2.84 -27.97
N CYS A 230 -14.75 -3.71 -27.29
CA CYS A 230 -14.84 -3.74 -25.83
C CYS A 230 -13.52 -4.16 -25.19
N THR A 231 -12.82 -5.16 -25.74
CA THR A 231 -11.51 -5.59 -25.24
C THR A 231 -10.45 -4.51 -25.44
N ILE A 232 -10.33 -3.93 -26.64
CA ILE A 232 -9.42 -2.80 -26.88
C ILE A 232 -9.76 -1.62 -25.97
N GLY A 233 -11.04 -1.27 -25.83
CA GLY A 233 -11.50 -0.20 -24.95
C GLY A 233 -11.11 -0.45 -23.49
N PHE A 234 -11.31 -1.67 -22.99
CA PHE A 234 -10.90 -2.08 -21.65
C PHE A 234 -9.38 -1.99 -21.45
N PHE A 235 -8.57 -2.44 -22.41
CA PHE A 235 -7.12 -2.30 -22.36
C PHE A 235 -6.68 -0.83 -22.38
N CYS A 236 -7.27 0.01 -23.23
CA CYS A 236 -6.98 1.44 -23.27
C CYS A 236 -7.29 2.14 -21.93
N LEU A 237 -8.46 1.87 -21.35
CA LEU A 237 -8.85 2.41 -20.04
C LEU A 237 -7.89 1.94 -18.93
N SER A 238 -7.51 0.66 -18.98
CA SER A 238 -6.56 0.08 -18.03
C SER A 238 -5.16 0.70 -18.14
N CYS A 239 -4.67 0.94 -19.37
CA CYS A 239 -3.42 1.65 -19.61
C CYS A 239 -3.47 3.08 -19.08
N ILE A 240 -4.59 3.79 -19.27
CA ILE A 240 -4.78 5.14 -18.71
C ILE A 240 -4.73 5.09 -17.18
N ALA A 241 -5.41 4.12 -16.54
CA ALA A 241 -5.37 3.95 -15.09
C ALA A 241 -3.94 3.72 -14.59
N ILE A 242 -3.18 2.82 -15.22
CA ILE A 242 -1.76 2.58 -14.91
C ILE A 242 -0.93 3.86 -15.05
N VAL A 243 -1.12 4.62 -16.12
CA VAL A 243 -0.39 5.88 -16.33
C VAL A 243 -0.74 6.91 -15.27
N VAL A 244 -2.02 7.04 -14.89
CA VAL A 244 -2.46 7.97 -13.85
C VAL A 244 -1.86 7.59 -12.49
N GLU A 245 -1.89 6.32 -12.12
CA GLU A 245 -1.26 5.83 -10.89
C GLU A 245 0.26 6.01 -10.93
N GLY A 246 0.89 5.71 -12.05
CA GLY A 246 2.32 5.94 -12.27
C GLY A 246 2.71 7.42 -12.16
N ILE A 247 1.91 8.34 -12.73
CA ILE A 247 2.13 9.79 -12.61
C ILE A 247 1.96 10.23 -11.15
N LYS A 248 0.97 9.71 -10.43
CA LYS A 248 0.77 10.01 -9.00
C LYS A 248 1.98 9.56 -8.19
N SER A 249 2.42 8.31 -8.37
CA SER A 249 3.60 7.74 -7.70
C SER A 249 4.87 8.50 -8.06
N TYR A 250 5.05 8.88 -9.34
CA TYR A 250 6.17 9.69 -9.79
C TYR A 250 6.15 11.10 -9.19
N ARG A 251 4.99 11.77 -9.12
CA ARG A 251 4.88 13.11 -8.50
C ARG A 251 5.23 13.07 -7.03
N LEU A 252 4.78 12.04 -6.31
CA LEU A 252 5.14 11.84 -4.90
C LEU A 252 6.64 11.57 -4.73
N ALA A 253 7.24 10.74 -5.60
CA ALA A 253 8.67 10.47 -5.58
C ALA A 253 9.51 11.70 -6.00
N PHE A 254 9.05 12.47 -6.98
CA PHE A 254 9.69 13.69 -7.45
C PHE A 254 9.59 14.81 -6.43
N ALA A 255 8.45 14.96 -5.74
CA ALA A 255 8.33 15.84 -4.58
C ALA A 255 9.38 15.47 -3.53
N ARG A 256 9.45 14.19 -3.13
CA ARG A 256 10.48 13.68 -2.21
C ARG A 256 11.92 13.95 -2.68
N SER A 257 12.20 13.80 -3.98
CA SER A 257 13.52 14.06 -4.56
C SER A 257 13.87 15.55 -4.63
N LYS A 258 12.93 16.41 -5.02
CA LYS A 258 13.12 17.86 -5.07
C LYS A 258 13.38 18.40 -3.66
N TRP A 259 12.63 17.91 -2.69
CA TRP A 259 12.85 18.16 -1.27
C TRP A 259 14.17 17.66 -0.73
N ALA A 260 14.62 16.46 -1.13
CA ALA A 260 15.92 15.97 -0.72
C ALA A 260 17.03 16.96 -1.12
N CYS A 261 16.93 17.57 -2.30
CA CYS A 261 17.83 18.64 -2.74
C CYS A 261 17.60 19.97 -1.98
N THR A 262 16.35 20.40 -1.77
CA THR A 262 16.04 21.66 -1.04
C THR A 262 16.47 21.59 0.43
N MET A 263 16.41 20.40 1.04
CA MET A 263 16.84 20.16 2.42
C MET A 263 18.36 20.13 2.57
N GLU A 264 19.07 19.77 1.50
CA GLU A 264 20.53 19.81 1.45
C GLU A 264 21.06 21.25 1.32
N THR A 265 20.28 22.17 0.71
CA THR A 265 20.71 23.55 0.48
C THR A 265 20.15 24.58 1.48
N ASN A 266 18.86 24.54 1.82
CA ASN A 266 18.17 25.66 2.50
C ASN A 266 17.33 25.27 3.75
N ALA A 267 17.41 24.04 4.27
CA ALA A 267 16.62 23.68 5.45
C ALA A 267 17.12 24.35 6.75
N PRO A 268 16.20 24.75 7.65
CA PRO A 268 16.56 25.18 8.99
C PRO A 268 17.21 24.02 9.71
N HIS A 269 18.45 24.23 10.12
CA HIS A 269 19.24 23.24 10.82
C HIS A 269 19.58 23.74 12.21
N PHE A 270 19.77 22.78 13.10
CA PHE A 270 20.23 22.98 14.46
C PHE A 270 21.29 21.94 14.75
N GLU A 271 22.51 22.35 15.08
CA GLU A 271 23.60 21.41 15.35
C GLU A 271 23.39 20.71 16.70
N TRP A 272 22.80 19.51 16.65
CA TRP A 272 22.51 18.72 17.84
C TRP A 272 23.75 17.98 18.32
N ARG A 273 24.29 18.46 19.44
CA ARG A 273 25.38 17.78 20.15
C ARG A 273 24.80 16.73 21.09
N ALA A 274 24.78 15.48 20.61
CA ALA A 274 24.34 14.33 21.40
C ALA A 274 25.28 14.09 22.59
N HIS A 275 24.75 13.64 23.74
CA HIS A 275 25.60 13.20 24.85
C HIS A 275 26.24 11.84 24.57
N GLY A 276 25.52 10.96 23.89
CA GLY A 276 26.02 9.70 23.34
C GLY A 276 26.26 9.79 21.83
N ASP A 277 26.07 8.67 21.15
CA ASP A 277 26.27 8.57 19.70
C ASP A 277 25.08 9.11 18.88
N TYR A 278 23.88 9.19 19.47
CA TYR A 278 22.65 9.51 18.74
C TYR A 278 21.84 10.63 19.38
N ALA A 279 21.27 11.50 18.55
CA ALA A 279 20.34 12.55 18.98
C ALA A 279 19.03 11.97 19.50
N CYS A 280 18.51 10.95 18.82
CA CYS A 280 17.35 10.20 19.28
C CYS A 280 17.32 8.77 18.74
N PHE A 281 16.52 7.95 19.40
CA PHE A 281 16.15 6.59 18.99
C PHE A 281 14.72 6.59 18.43
N LEU A 282 14.52 6.04 17.22
CA LEU A 282 13.19 5.92 16.62
C LEU A 282 12.54 4.56 16.95
N SER A 283 11.63 4.55 17.92
CA SER A 283 10.84 3.36 18.28
C SER A 283 9.56 3.31 17.45
N HIS A 284 9.31 2.20 16.76
CA HIS A 284 8.17 2.07 15.85
C HIS A 284 7.74 0.62 15.60
N TYR A 285 6.47 0.43 15.22
CA TYR A 285 6.02 -0.85 14.72
C TYR A 285 6.34 -1.00 13.22
N LYS A 286 7.27 -1.90 12.92
CA LYS A 286 7.76 -2.17 11.55
C LYS A 286 6.66 -2.35 10.49
N MET A 287 5.58 -3.06 10.81
CA MET A 287 4.50 -3.31 9.84
C MET A 287 3.63 -2.09 9.56
N GLU A 288 3.54 -1.15 10.52
CA GLU A 288 2.65 0.01 10.42
C GLU A 288 3.37 1.31 10.04
N ALA A 289 4.66 1.46 10.38
CA ALA A 289 5.35 2.74 10.28
C ALA A 289 6.79 2.69 9.74
N ALA A 290 7.28 1.57 9.21
CA ALA A 290 8.68 1.47 8.76
C ALA A 290 9.06 2.48 7.66
N SER A 291 8.19 2.71 6.68
CA SER A 291 8.41 3.70 5.63
C SER A 291 8.52 5.11 6.20
N ASP A 292 7.64 5.45 7.12
CA ASP A 292 7.52 6.77 7.73
C ASP A 292 8.69 7.04 8.66
N CYS A 293 9.12 6.03 9.44
CA CYS A 293 10.28 6.13 10.32
C CYS A 293 11.59 6.26 9.54
N ARG A 294 11.74 5.52 8.43
CA ARG A 294 12.90 5.69 7.55
C ARG A 294 12.96 7.09 6.97
N TYR A 295 11.82 7.66 6.59
CA TYR A 295 11.78 9.02 6.06
C TYR A 295 12.06 10.05 7.16
N LEU A 296 11.45 9.88 8.33
CA LEU A 296 11.70 10.72 9.50
C LEU A 296 13.18 10.69 9.93
N HIS A 297 13.82 9.52 9.89
CA HIS A 297 15.27 9.36 10.13
C HIS A 297 16.11 10.20 9.18
N ASP A 298 15.88 10.08 7.86
CA ASP A 298 16.65 10.85 6.86
C ASP A 298 16.48 12.36 7.06
N VAL A 299 15.24 12.78 7.35
CA VAL A 299 14.90 14.19 7.51
C VAL A 299 15.48 14.79 8.79
N LEU A 300 15.26 14.14 9.93
CA LEU A 300 15.78 14.61 11.20
C LEU A 300 17.31 14.58 11.24
N SER A 301 17.96 13.57 10.64
CA SER A 301 19.44 13.51 10.63
C SER A 301 20.04 14.72 9.92
N LYS A 302 19.39 15.20 8.85
CA LYS A 302 19.79 16.41 8.12
C LYS A 302 19.51 17.68 8.92
N MET A 303 18.33 17.79 9.54
CA MET A 303 17.96 18.97 10.36
C MET A 303 18.83 19.10 11.61
N LEU A 304 19.12 17.99 12.29
CA LEU A 304 19.88 17.96 13.54
C LEU A 304 21.40 17.91 13.32
N ARG A 305 21.85 17.60 12.10
CA ARG A 305 23.27 17.32 11.78
C ARG A 305 23.92 16.34 12.77
N SER A 306 23.15 15.36 13.21
CA SER A 306 23.51 14.40 14.24
C SER A 306 22.99 13.03 13.86
N ALA A 307 23.64 11.97 14.32
CA ALA A 307 23.21 10.62 14.01
C ALA A 307 21.90 10.32 14.73
N ILE A 308 21.03 9.54 14.09
CA ILE A 308 19.78 9.07 14.66
C ILE A 308 19.79 7.56 14.63
N TYR A 309 19.44 6.93 15.74
CA TYR A 309 19.35 5.48 15.79
C TYR A 309 18.01 5.04 15.20
N TYR A 310 18.08 4.20 14.16
CA TYR A 310 16.93 3.57 13.53
C TYR A 310 17.30 2.12 13.20
N ASP A 311 16.56 1.15 13.76
CA ASP A 311 16.77 -0.25 13.42
C ASP A 311 16.05 -0.59 12.11
N SER A 312 16.85 -0.76 11.05
CA SER A 312 16.37 -1.11 9.72
C SER A 312 16.52 -2.60 9.40
N SER A 313 17.23 -3.39 10.21
CA SER A 313 17.74 -4.70 9.85
C SER A 313 17.85 -5.65 11.04
N SER A 314 16.87 -6.54 11.15
CA SER A 314 16.88 -7.78 11.95
C SER A 314 17.31 -7.62 13.41
N LEU A 315 16.35 -7.25 14.26
CA LEU A 315 16.31 -7.38 15.73
C LEU A 315 16.67 -8.81 16.19
N THR A 316 17.95 -9.18 16.13
CA THR A 316 18.46 -10.49 16.55
C THR A 316 19.17 -10.42 17.89
N ASP A 317 19.57 -9.23 18.33
CA ASP A 317 20.25 -9.03 19.61
C ASP A 317 19.67 -7.83 20.40
N LEU A 318 18.91 -8.14 21.45
CA LEU A 318 18.35 -7.16 22.40
C LEU A 318 19.42 -6.36 23.13
N ARG A 319 20.60 -6.96 23.36
CA ARG A 319 21.67 -6.28 24.08
C ARG A 319 22.16 -5.09 23.28
N THR A 320 22.41 -5.29 21.99
CA THR A 320 22.85 -4.25 21.05
C THR A 320 21.81 -3.14 20.96
N LEU A 321 20.53 -3.49 20.85
CA LEU A 321 19.42 -2.53 20.82
C LEU A 321 19.41 -1.60 22.05
N PHE A 322 19.65 -2.15 23.24
CA PHE A 322 19.67 -1.38 24.48
C PHE A 322 20.97 -0.59 24.65
N THR A 323 22.13 -1.25 24.54
CA THR A 323 23.43 -0.64 24.88
C THR A 323 23.96 0.28 23.80
N GLU A 324 23.72 -0.03 22.53
CA GLU A 324 24.17 0.76 21.39
C GLU A 324 23.07 1.68 20.86
N GLY A 325 21.79 1.32 21.01
CA GLY A 325 20.67 2.17 20.62
C GLY A 325 20.21 3.12 21.73
N ILE A 326 19.45 2.60 22.69
CA ILE A 326 18.74 3.41 23.71
C ILE A 326 19.72 4.16 24.61
N HIS A 327 20.74 3.49 25.13
CA HIS A 327 21.67 4.08 26.11
C HIS A 327 22.58 5.15 25.48
N GLN A 328 22.75 5.13 24.16
CA GLN A 328 23.52 6.14 23.41
C GLN A 328 22.65 7.26 22.83
N SER A 329 21.34 7.23 23.06
CA SER A 329 20.39 8.21 22.54
C SER A 329 19.97 9.20 23.63
N ASP A 330 19.91 10.49 23.31
CA ASP A 330 19.47 11.50 24.30
C ASP A 330 17.97 11.40 24.62
N CYS A 331 17.16 10.93 23.66
CA CYS A 331 15.73 10.72 23.83
C CYS A 331 15.22 9.61 22.90
N ILE A 332 14.02 9.12 23.16
CA ILE A 332 13.27 8.20 22.29
C ILE A 332 12.14 8.96 21.62
N VAL A 333 12.02 8.87 20.31
CA VAL A 333 10.82 9.29 19.57
C VAL A 333 10.00 8.04 19.29
N LEU A 334 8.83 7.95 19.94
CA LEU A 334 7.90 6.83 19.77
C LEU A 334 6.89 7.19 18.69
N VAL A 335 6.91 6.47 17.57
CA VAL A 335 5.90 6.63 16.52
C VAL A 335 4.63 5.88 16.91
N ALA A 336 3.65 6.65 17.38
CA ALA A 336 2.41 6.17 17.96
C ALA A 336 1.43 5.70 16.88
N THR A 337 1.35 4.39 16.69
CA THR A 337 0.39 3.71 15.80
C THR A 337 -0.48 2.73 16.58
N LYS A 338 -1.58 2.25 16.00
CA LYS A 338 -2.54 1.37 16.69
C LYS A 338 -1.87 0.13 17.32
N GLY A 339 -0.90 -0.47 16.63
CA GLY A 339 -0.26 -1.71 17.07
C GLY A 339 1.01 -1.54 17.90
N VAL A 340 1.56 -0.34 18.09
CA VAL A 340 2.94 -0.20 18.62
C VAL A 340 3.11 -0.75 20.04
N LEU A 341 2.12 -0.58 20.92
CA LEU A 341 2.15 -1.13 22.30
C LEU A 341 1.78 -2.61 22.38
N THR A 342 1.53 -3.28 21.26
CA THR A 342 1.31 -4.73 21.23
C THR A 342 2.60 -5.50 20.97
N ARG A 343 3.69 -4.81 20.61
CA ARG A 343 4.93 -5.45 20.15
C ARG A 343 5.93 -5.56 21.29
N PRO A 344 6.45 -6.76 21.59
CA PRO A 344 7.30 -6.97 22.77
C PRO A 344 8.60 -6.15 22.72
N TRP A 345 9.16 -5.95 21.53
CA TRP A 345 10.37 -5.15 21.33
C TRP A 345 10.17 -3.68 21.67
N CYS A 346 9.11 -3.04 21.15
CA CYS A 346 8.77 -1.67 21.48
C CYS A 346 8.46 -1.51 22.98
N LEU A 347 7.81 -2.49 23.59
CA LEU A 347 7.52 -2.50 25.02
C LEU A 347 8.81 -2.53 25.86
N LEU A 348 9.77 -3.38 25.48
CA LEU A 348 11.07 -3.46 26.14
C LEU A 348 11.89 -2.17 25.96
N GLU A 349 11.82 -1.52 24.80
CA GLU A 349 12.47 -0.23 24.56
C GLU A 349 11.95 0.87 25.51
N LEU A 350 10.63 0.93 25.71
CA LEU A 350 10.00 1.89 26.62
C LEU A 350 10.31 1.61 28.10
N LEU A 351 10.44 0.34 28.47
CA LEU A 351 10.87 -0.01 29.82
C LEU A 351 12.33 0.35 30.07
N GLU A 352 13.20 0.04 29.11
CA GLU A 352 14.63 0.31 29.26
C GLU A 352 14.92 1.82 29.27
N SER A 353 14.14 2.61 28.53
CA SER A 353 14.22 4.07 28.60
C SER A 353 13.86 4.58 30.00
N LYS A 354 12.82 4.03 30.63
CA LYS A 354 12.46 4.36 32.02
C LYS A 354 13.57 4.00 33.00
N ARG A 355 14.18 2.82 32.87
CA ARG A 355 15.31 2.37 33.71
C ARG A 355 16.54 3.27 33.60
N LYS A 356 16.77 3.86 32.43
CA LYS A 356 17.89 4.79 32.17
C LYS A 356 17.54 6.26 32.26
N ASN A 357 16.29 6.60 32.57
CA ASN A 357 15.76 7.97 32.54
C ASN A 357 15.97 8.68 31.20
N VAL A 358 15.84 7.94 30.09
CA VAL A 358 15.83 8.51 28.73
C VAL A 358 14.40 8.97 28.42
N PRO A 359 14.17 10.26 28.13
CA PRO A 359 12.83 10.78 27.90
C PRO A 359 12.20 10.20 26.62
N VAL A 360 10.91 9.88 26.69
CA VAL A 360 10.11 9.37 25.56
C VAL A 360 9.20 10.48 25.02
N ILE A 361 9.24 10.70 23.72
CA ILE A 361 8.48 11.72 23.01
C ILE A 361 7.58 11.04 22.00
N PRO A 362 6.30 10.83 22.33
CA PRO A 362 5.38 10.21 21.41
C PRO A 362 4.95 11.19 20.31
N ILE A 363 4.91 10.71 19.06
CA ILE A 363 4.44 11.42 17.86
C ILE A 363 3.41 10.57 17.11
N GLY A 364 2.26 11.16 16.79
CA GLY A 364 1.19 10.46 16.08
C GLY A 364 1.47 10.36 14.59
N LEU A 365 1.10 9.25 13.96
CA LEU A 365 1.19 9.10 12.51
C LEU A 365 -0.17 9.43 11.86
N THR A 366 -0.18 10.27 10.82
CA THR A 366 -1.44 10.61 10.14
C THR A 366 -2.09 9.38 9.50
N GLY A 367 -3.36 9.14 9.82
CA GLY A 367 -4.09 7.96 9.36
C GLY A 367 -3.94 6.74 10.27
N ALA A 368 -3.04 6.77 11.26
CA ALA A 368 -2.99 5.77 12.32
C ALA A 368 -3.99 6.12 13.43
N THR A 369 -4.72 5.12 13.92
CA THR A 369 -5.69 5.26 15.01
C THR A 369 -4.99 5.02 16.35
N TRP A 370 -4.38 6.07 16.89
CA TRP A 370 -3.89 6.06 18.28
C TRP A 370 -4.93 6.69 19.20
N ASP A 371 -5.55 5.87 20.04
CA ASP A 371 -6.44 6.33 21.11
C ASP A 371 -5.81 6.01 22.46
N ALA A 372 -5.42 7.05 23.20
CA ALA A 372 -4.79 6.90 24.51
C ALA A 372 -5.68 6.14 25.52
N SER A 373 -7.01 6.26 25.41
CA SER A 373 -7.95 5.56 26.29
C SER A 373 -8.00 4.06 25.99
N GLU A 374 -8.00 3.69 24.70
CA GLU A 374 -7.94 2.29 24.24
C GLU A 374 -6.59 1.67 24.62
N MET A 375 -5.49 2.39 24.41
CA MET A 375 -4.15 1.94 24.78
C MET A 375 -3.99 1.74 26.29
N ARG A 376 -4.53 2.65 27.11
CA ARG A 376 -4.50 2.49 28.57
C ARG A 376 -5.29 1.25 29.00
N ALA A 377 -6.45 1.01 28.39
CA ALA A 377 -7.24 -0.20 28.65
C ALA A 377 -6.50 -1.47 28.21
N TYR A 378 -5.74 -1.42 27.11
CA TYR A 378 -4.90 -2.52 26.67
C TYR A 378 -3.76 -2.80 27.67
N VAL A 379 -3.02 -1.77 28.11
CA VAL A 379 -1.86 -1.92 29.00
C VAL A 379 -2.27 -2.48 30.37
N ASN A 380 -3.40 -2.01 30.92
CA ASN A 380 -3.94 -2.51 32.20
C ASN A 380 -4.29 -4.01 32.16
N ASP A 381 -4.61 -4.55 30.99
CA ASP A 381 -5.01 -5.95 30.77
C ASP A 381 -4.02 -6.70 29.85
N MET A 382 -2.78 -6.19 29.74
CA MET A 382 -1.84 -6.60 28.70
C MET A 382 -1.46 -8.07 28.80
N GLU A 383 -1.28 -8.61 30.01
CA GLU A 383 -0.90 -10.01 30.19
C GLU A 383 -1.99 -10.95 29.67
N ALA A 384 -3.26 -10.70 30.00
CA ALA A 384 -4.37 -11.50 29.54
C ALA A 384 -4.54 -11.39 28.01
N ARG A 385 -4.39 -10.18 27.46
CA ARG A 385 -4.52 -9.92 26.02
C ARG A 385 -3.39 -10.52 25.19
N LEU A 386 -2.15 -10.42 25.66
CA LEU A 386 -1.00 -11.04 24.98
C LEU A 386 -1.13 -12.57 25.01
N ARG A 387 -1.56 -13.15 26.15
CA ARG A 387 -1.80 -14.60 26.25
C ARG A 387 -2.80 -15.12 25.22
N THR A 388 -3.82 -14.34 24.87
CA THR A 388 -4.82 -14.74 23.87
C THR A 388 -4.43 -14.41 22.43
N THR A 389 -3.61 -13.38 22.21
CA THR A 389 -3.39 -12.79 20.88
C THR A 389 -2.00 -13.11 20.31
N ASP A 390 -0.97 -13.14 21.15
CA ASP A 390 0.44 -13.33 20.77
C ASP A 390 1.20 -13.96 21.96
N GLU A 391 0.93 -15.24 22.24
CA GLU A 391 1.56 -15.98 23.35
C GLU A 391 3.10 -16.00 23.27
N PRO A 392 3.74 -16.14 22.09
CA PRO A 392 5.19 -16.03 21.98
C PRO A 392 5.75 -14.65 22.40
N ALA A 393 5.01 -13.56 22.16
CA ALA A 393 5.42 -12.24 22.63
C ALA A 393 5.39 -12.14 24.16
N LEU A 394 4.41 -12.79 24.81
CA LEU A 394 4.34 -12.86 26.26
C LEU A 394 5.51 -13.68 26.84
N GLU A 395 5.84 -14.82 26.23
CA GLU A 395 6.99 -15.64 26.63
C GLU A 395 8.31 -14.85 26.54
N LEU A 396 8.51 -14.10 25.45
CA LEU A 396 9.70 -13.24 25.28
C LEU A 396 9.79 -12.16 26.37
N LEU A 397 8.67 -11.53 26.74
CA LEU A 397 8.65 -10.54 27.83
C LEU A 397 8.97 -11.20 29.17
N GLN A 398 8.41 -12.38 29.44
CA GLN A 398 8.63 -13.11 30.69
C GLN A 398 10.06 -13.65 30.81
N GLU A 399 10.69 -14.01 29.70
CA GLU A 399 12.12 -14.38 29.68
C GLU A 399 13.01 -13.22 30.12
N HIS A 400 12.67 -11.99 29.73
CA HIS A 400 13.47 -10.80 30.01
C HIS A 400 13.14 -10.12 31.34
N LEU A 401 11.88 -10.21 31.80
CA LEU A 401 11.35 -9.47 32.95
C LEU A 401 10.96 -10.37 34.13
N GLY A 402 10.84 -11.68 33.90
CA GLY A 402 10.24 -12.60 34.85
C GLY A 402 8.71 -12.60 34.77
N SER A 403 8.06 -13.23 35.76
CA SER A 403 6.60 -13.38 35.78
C SER A 403 5.82 -12.09 36.10
N ASP A 404 6.50 -11.06 36.62
CA ASP A 404 5.87 -9.80 37.03
C ASP A 404 6.10 -8.72 35.98
N LEU A 405 5.02 -8.25 35.35
CA LEU A 405 5.03 -7.20 34.33
C LEU A 405 4.63 -5.82 34.88
N SER A 406 4.51 -5.66 36.21
CA SER A 406 4.04 -4.41 36.83
C SER A 406 4.98 -3.22 36.53
N GLU A 407 6.29 -3.47 36.47
CA GLU A 407 7.29 -2.44 36.11
C GLU A 407 7.07 -1.94 34.68
N LEU A 408 6.85 -2.87 33.74
CA LEU A 408 6.57 -2.57 32.34
C LEU A 408 5.26 -1.79 32.19
N GLN A 409 4.19 -2.23 32.86
CA GLN A 409 2.90 -1.54 32.84
C GLN A 409 3.04 -0.10 33.33
N THR A 410 3.75 0.11 34.44
CA THR A 410 3.97 1.46 35.00
C THR A 410 4.73 2.34 34.01
N ALA A 411 5.81 1.83 33.39
CA ALA A 411 6.60 2.58 32.41
C ALA A 411 5.76 3.01 31.20
N ILE A 412 4.91 2.12 30.66
CA ILE A 412 4.09 2.43 29.49
C ILE A 412 2.96 3.39 29.84
N LEU A 413 2.32 3.23 31.01
CA LEU A 413 1.26 4.13 31.45
C LEU A 413 1.76 5.57 31.57
N GLU A 414 2.97 5.78 32.09
CA GLU A 414 3.59 7.11 32.10
C GLU A 414 3.77 7.68 30.68
N VAL A 415 4.17 6.87 29.70
CA VAL A 415 4.28 7.32 28.29
C VAL A 415 2.90 7.73 27.74
N ILE A 416 1.85 6.99 28.05
CA ILE A 416 0.48 7.35 27.67
C ILE A 416 0.04 8.65 28.35
N ASP A 417 0.43 8.86 29.61
CA ASP A 417 0.14 10.10 30.34
C ASP A 417 0.85 11.30 29.71
N THR A 418 2.12 11.14 29.29
CA THR A 418 2.86 12.20 28.56
C THR A 418 2.23 12.59 27.21
N TRP A 419 1.40 11.71 26.64
CA TRP A 419 0.60 12.01 25.45
C TRP A 419 -0.69 12.79 25.80
N GLN A 420 -1.29 12.55 26.96
CA GLN A 420 -2.52 13.25 27.39
C GLN A 420 -2.24 14.65 27.93
N ASP A 421 -1.14 14.86 28.66
CA ASP A 421 -0.77 16.19 29.17
C ASP A 421 -0.50 17.23 28.06
N THR A 422 -0.29 16.78 26.83
CA THR A 422 -0.19 17.63 25.63
C THR A 422 -1.50 18.32 25.21
N ASP A 423 -2.63 18.15 25.89
CA ASP A 423 -3.88 18.87 25.54
C ASP A 423 -3.79 20.41 25.66
N THR A 424 -2.69 20.96 26.20
CA THR A 424 -2.38 22.41 26.18
C THR A 424 -1.42 22.84 25.06
N HIS A 425 -0.71 21.92 24.42
CA HIS A 425 0.24 22.15 23.33
C HIS A 425 -0.03 21.15 22.20
N ALA A 426 -0.52 21.64 21.04
CA ALA A 426 -0.92 20.83 19.87
C ALA A 426 -0.15 19.51 19.74
N GLN A 427 -0.87 18.38 19.75
CA GLN A 427 -0.29 17.04 19.65
C GLN A 427 0.68 16.96 18.47
N LEU A 428 1.87 16.38 18.69
CA LEU A 428 2.84 16.19 17.61
C LEU A 428 2.29 15.16 16.63
N VAL A 429 2.19 15.56 15.37
CA VAL A 429 1.75 14.71 14.27
C VAL A 429 2.83 14.67 13.19
N TRP A 430 3.20 13.47 12.79
CA TRP A 430 3.98 13.23 11.59
C TRP A 430 3.03 12.99 10.41
N ASN A 431 3.15 13.85 9.40
CA ASN A 431 2.46 13.70 8.14
C ASN A 431 3.45 13.96 7.00
N PRO A 432 3.91 12.94 6.27
CA PRO A 432 4.78 13.15 5.12
C PRO A 432 4.01 13.51 3.83
N HIS A 433 2.69 13.66 3.90
CA HIS A 433 1.81 13.94 2.75
C HIS A 433 1.29 15.38 2.69
N VAL A 434 1.62 16.22 3.68
CA VAL A 434 1.25 17.65 3.68
C VAL A 434 2.21 18.49 2.85
N GLY A 435 1.84 19.75 2.65
CA GLY A 435 2.72 20.73 2.02
C GLY A 435 4.00 20.98 2.82
N ASP A 436 4.96 21.61 2.15
CA ASP A 436 6.33 21.64 2.62
C ASP A 436 6.53 22.39 3.93
N ASP A 437 5.86 23.52 4.04
CA ASP A 437 5.95 24.36 5.22
C ASP A 437 5.31 23.69 6.45
N GLU A 438 4.22 22.93 6.24
CA GLU A 438 3.53 22.20 7.30
C GLU A 438 4.37 21.02 7.81
N MET A 439 4.98 20.25 6.90
CA MET A 439 5.87 19.16 7.30
C MET A 439 7.08 19.70 8.07
N LEU A 440 7.65 20.83 7.63
CA LEU A 440 8.75 21.50 8.31
C LEU A 440 8.36 22.01 9.70
N ALA A 441 7.17 22.60 9.85
CA ALA A 441 6.65 23.05 11.13
C ALA A 441 6.45 21.88 12.11
N ASN A 442 5.95 20.74 11.63
CA ASN A 442 5.81 19.52 12.43
C ASN A 442 7.17 18.99 12.92
N LEU A 443 8.19 19.02 12.05
CA LEU A 443 9.55 18.63 12.40
C LEU A 443 10.20 19.59 13.40
N LYS A 444 10.02 20.90 13.21
CA LYS A 444 10.52 21.90 14.18
C LYS A 444 9.89 21.69 15.55
N SER A 445 8.58 21.49 15.59
CA SER A 445 7.84 21.22 16.84
C SER A 445 8.35 19.94 17.53
N LEU A 446 8.66 18.89 16.76
CA LEU A 446 9.28 17.67 17.28
C LEU A 446 10.66 17.95 17.88
N VAL A 447 11.53 18.66 17.15
CA VAL A 447 12.89 19.00 17.62
C VAL A 447 12.85 19.91 18.86
N GLU A 448 11.94 20.86 18.91
CA GLU A 448 11.73 21.72 20.08
C GLU A 448 11.28 20.90 21.28
N ARG A 449 10.38 19.91 21.11
CA ARG A 449 9.99 19.01 22.18
C ARG A 449 11.13 18.08 22.61
N MET A 450 11.96 17.62 21.67
CA MET A 450 13.20 16.89 21.98
C MET A 450 14.15 17.73 22.82
N ALA A 451 14.31 19.01 22.48
CA ALA A 451 15.18 19.91 23.22
C ALA A 451 14.65 20.17 24.62
N VAL A 452 13.36 20.48 24.76
CA VAL A 452 12.72 20.67 26.09
C VAL A 452 12.89 19.43 26.96
N ALA A 453 12.63 18.23 26.41
CA ALA A 453 12.76 16.97 27.14
C ALA A 453 14.20 16.65 27.56
N THR A 454 15.19 17.17 26.82
CA THR A 454 16.62 16.97 27.10
C THR A 454 17.28 18.18 27.79
N GLY A 455 16.49 19.18 28.21
CA GLY A 455 16.99 20.38 28.90
C GLY A 455 17.77 21.37 28.02
N ARG A 456 17.52 21.36 26.71
CA ARG A 456 18.18 22.20 25.69
C ARG A 456 17.26 23.32 25.21
N GLN A 457 17.86 24.40 24.70
CA GLN A 457 17.16 25.45 23.96
C GLN A 457 17.54 25.38 22.48
N VAL A 458 16.54 25.42 21.60
CA VAL A 458 16.74 25.38 20.14
C VAL A 458 16.76 26.80 19.60
N GLU A 459 17.85 27.15 18.92
CA GLU A 459 17.94 28.36 18.09
C GLU A 459 18.15 27.93 16.65
N TRP A 460 17.13 28.11 15.82
CA TRP A 460 17.15 27.72 14.42
C TRP A 460 18.09 28.63 13.61
N GLN A 461 19.06 28.04 12.90
CA GLN A 461 19.89 28.77 11.95
C GLN A 461 19.19 28.82 10.59
N THR A 462 18.70 29.99 10.19
CA THR A 462 18.27 30.27 8.81
C THR A 462 19.45 30.86 8.04
N GLN A 463 19.81 30.28 6.88
CA GLN A 463 20.72 30.97 5.97
C GLN A 463 20.03 32.24 5.48
N THR A 464 20.60 33.40 5.83
CA THR A 464 20.24 34.69 5.25
C THR A 464 20.52 34.68 3.75
N GLU A 465 19.51 34.39 2.93
CA GLU A 465 19.49 34.87 1.55
C GLU A 465 19.20 36.37 1.58
N THR A 466 20.26 37.17 1.67
CA THR A 466 20.25 38.64 1.62
C THR A 466 19.73 39.23 0.30
N SER A 467 19.19 38.45 -0.63
CA SER A 467 18.64 38.93 -1.91
C SER A 467 17.12 39.15 -1.92
N ASP A 468 16.34 38.32 -1.21
CA ASP A 468 14.88 38.43 -1.21
C ASP A 468 14.34 39.39 -0.14
N PHE A 469 15.08 39.59 0.96
CA PHE A 469 14.69 40.50 2.04
C PHE A 469 14.68 41.98 1.62
N ASP A 470 15.62 42.39 0.77
CA ASP A 470 15.67 43.76 0.21
C ASP A 470 14.56 43.99 -0.82
N PHE A 471 14.09 42.92 -1.49
CA PHE A 471 12.95 42.95 -2.40
C PHE A 471 11.63 43.08 -1.65
N ILE A 472 11.40 42.29 -0.60
CA ILE A 472 10.17 42.39 0.22
C ILE A 472 10.13 43.73 0.97
N ARG A 473 11.26 44.20 1.51
CA ARG A 473 11.35 45.50 2.21
C ARG A 473 11.01 46.68 1.29
N ARG A 474 11.52 46.71 0.06
CA ARG A 474 11.27 47.80 -0.92
C ARG A 474 9.92 47.68 -1.62
N THR A 475 9.47 46.47 -1.92
CA THR A 475 8.26 46.25 -2.74
C THR A 475 6.99 46.18 -1.90
N VAL A 476 7.06 45.72 -0.65
CA VAL A 476 5.88 45.47 0.20
C VAL A 476 5.81 46.44 1.39
N LEU A 477 6.89 46.61 2.16
CA LEU A 477 6.83 47.33 3.44
C LEU A 477 6.88 48.87 3.31
N GLU A 478 7.67 49.43 2.38
CA GLU A 478 7.74 50.88 2.14
C GLU A 478 6.44 51.50 1.58
N PRO A 479 5.67 50.83 0.70
CA PRO A 479 4.34 51.32 0.30
C PRO A 479 3.30 51.26 1.44
N LEU A 480 3.41 50.27 2.33
CA LEU A 480 2.48 50.05 3.45
C LEU A 480 2.62 51.12 4.54
N SER A 481 3.83 51.61 4.83
CA SER A 481 4.02 52.69 5.82
C SER A 481 3.28 53.98 5.45
N ASN A 482 3.12 54.27 4.15
CA ASN A 482 2.39 55.44 3.67
C ASN A 482 0.85 55.27 3.67
N CYS A 483 0.35 54.04 3.81
CA CYS A 483 -1.09 53.75 3.90
C CYS A 483 -1.59 53.68 5.35
N VAL A 484 -0.76 53.21 6.29
CA VAL A 484 -1.15 53.00 7.69
C VAL A 484 -1.41 54.31 8.43
N ASP A 485 -0.77 55.42 8.04
CA ASP A 485 -0.96 56.73 8.68
C ASP A 485 -2.35 57.37 8.44
N ARG A 486 -3.22 56.75 7.62
CA ARG A 486 -4.56 57.29 7.31
C ARG A 486 -5.74 56.55 7.94
N TYR A 487 -5.52 55.45 8.68
CA TYR A 487 -6.62 54.61 9.19
C TYR A 487 -6.64 54.38 10.71
N ALA A 488 -5.70 54.96 11.47
CA ALA A 488 -5.62 54.80 12.93
C ALA A 488 -6.55 55.74 13.73
N ALA A 489 -7.84 55.84 13.39
CA ALA A 489 -8.75 56.75 14.11
C ALA A 489 -10.03 56.13 14.70
N GLN A 490 -10.52 54.99 14.24
CA GLN A 490 -11.81 54.46 14.72
C GLN A 490 -11.77 52.93 14.79
N CYS A 491 -12.06 52.40 16.00
CA CYS A 491 -12.21 50.99 16.36
C CYS A 491 -10.93 50.24 16.76
N LEU A 492 -10.50 50.43 18.01
CA LEU A 492 -9.77 49.40 18.77
C LEU A 492 -10.58 49.12 20.06
N PRO A 493 -11.03 47.88 20.30
CA PRO A 493 -11.50 47.46 21.61
C PRO A 493 -10.31 47.32 22.58
N ASP A 494 -10.60 47.59 23.85
CA ASP A 494 -9.68 47.66 24.97
C ASP A 494 -9.20 46.25 25.39
N GLU A 495 -8.20 45.70 24.70
CA GLU A 495 -7.38 44.60 25.20
C GLU A 495 -5.89 44.95 25.05
N SER A 496 -5.31 45.32 26.18
CA SER A 496 -4.01 45.96 26.35
C SER A 496 -2.84 44.98 26.35
N GLN A 497 -2.65 44.17 25.30
CA GLN A 497 -1.41 43.37 25.16
C GLN A 497 -1.04 42.84 23.75
N ALA A 498 -1.59 43.41 22.67
CA ALA A 498 -1.15 43.12 21.30
C ALA A 498 -0.81 44.41 20.54
N ASP A 499 0.28 44.38 19.77
CA ASP A 499 0.81 45.53 19.02
C ASP A 499 0.23 45.61 17.59
N LEU A 500 -0.35 44.51 17.08
CA LEU A 500 -0.93 44.41 15.73
C LEU A 500 -2.16 43.48 15.74
N PHE A 501 -3.18 43.79 14.93
CA PHE A 501 -4.40 42.96 14.83
C PHE A 501 -4.67 42.53 13.39
N ILE A 502 -4.93 41.23 13.20
CA ILE A 502 -5.39 40.64 11.93
C ILE A 502 -6.88 40.36 12.03
N VAL A 503 -7.67 40.91 11.10
CA VAL A 503 -9.12 40.69 11.03
C VAL A 503 -9.44 39.81 9.83
N HIS A 504 -10.05 38.64 10.06
CA HIS A 504 -10.38 37.68 8.99
C HIS A 504 -11.84 37.20 9.06
N GLU A 505 -12.35 36.63 7.95
CA GLU A 505 -13.67 36.00 7.90
C GLU A 505 -13.64 34.56 8.48
N PRO A 506 -14.73 34.06 9.10
CA PRO A 506 -14.64 32.91 10.01
C PRO A 506 -14.38 31.53 9.39
N ALA A 507 -14.67 31.33 8.09
CA ALA A 507 -14.76 29.99 7.51
C ALA A 507 -13.65 29.65 6.50
N ASP A 508 -13.27 30.58 5.62
CA ASP A 508 -12.44 30.22 4.46
C ASP A 508 -10.99 30.70 4.53
N CYS A 509 -10.67 31.71 5.37
CA CYS A 509 -9.34 32.35 5.37
C CYS A 509 -8.60 32.22 6.70
N LYS A 510 -9.02 31.31 7.60
CA LYS A 510 -8.38 31.13 8.90
C LYS A 510 -6.95 30.59 8.78
N ALA A 511 -6.71 29.70 7.81
CA ALA A 511 -5.39 29.15 7.54
C ALA A 511 -4.43 30.23 7.01
N ASP A 512 -4.88 31.00 6.02
CA ASP A 512 -4.07 32.10 5.44
C ASP A 512 -3.80 33.20 6.46
N ALA A 513 -4.78 33.51 7.33
CA ALA A 513 -4.58 34.44 8.42
C ALA A 513 -3.53 33.95 9.42
N LEU A 514 -3.47 32.63 9.70
CA LEU A 514 -2.50 32.03 10.64
C LEU A 514 -1.09 32.13 10.10
N VAL A 515 -0.92 31.86 8.80
CA VAL A 515 0.34 32.09 8.08
C VAL A 515 0.73 33.56 8.17
N LEU A 516 -0.21 34.49 7.92
CA LEU A 516 0.08 35.92 8.00
C LEU A 516 0.45 36.38 9.42
N GLN A 517 -0.16 35.79 10.45
CA GLN A 517 0.13 36.09 11.86
C GLN A 517 1.54 35.63 12.24
N SER A 518 1.95 34.43 11.84
CA SER A 518 3.30 33.93 12.11
C SER A 518 4.33 34.77 11.37
N GLU A 519 4.09 35.08 10.09
CA GLU A 519 5.00 35.90 9.28
C GLU A 519 5.15 37.32 9.86
N LEU A 520 4.05 37.98 10.25
CA LEU A 520 4.10 39.32 10.84
C LEU A 520 4.73 39.34 12.23
N SER A 521 4.47 38.33 13.05
CA SER A 521 5.08 38.20 14.39
C SER A 521 6.58 38.01 14.28
N VAL A 522 7.04 37.16 13.35
CA VAL A 522 8.46 36.91 13.09
C VAL A 522 9.14 38.13 12.46
N ALA A 523 8.50 38.75 11.46
CA ALA A 523 9.08 39.88 10.74
C ALA A 523 9.17 41.17 11.58
N THR A 524 8.27 41.37 12.55
CA THR A 524 8.21 42.62 13.33
C THR A 524 8.63 42.47 14.80
N SER A 525 8.85 41.24 15.28
CA SER A 525 9.09 40.93 16.70
C SER A 525 8.01 41.49 17.65
N LYS A 526 6.78 41.67 17.15
CA LYS A 526 5.64 42.24 17.87
C LYS A 526 4.56 41.19 18.08
N ARG A 527 3.75 41.36 19.13
CA ARG A 527 2.61 40.46 19.38
C ARG A 527 1.46 40.78 18.45
N VAL A 528 1.12 39.82 17.58
CA VAL A 528 0.02 39.93 16.62
C VAL A 528 -1.17 39.11 17.11
N ALA A 529 -2.35 39.72 17.28
CA ALA A 529 -3.57 39.05 17.69
C ALA A 529 -4.58 38.93 16.53
N MET A 530 -5.47 37.94 16.57
CA MET A 530 -6.51 37.73 15.56
C MET A 530 -7.91 38.04 16.10
N THR A 531 -8.77 38.61 15.25
CA THR A 531 -10.20 38.77 15.55
C THR A 531 -11.05 38.57 14.30
N THR A 532 -12.34 38.25 14.47
CA THR A 532 -13.27 38.00 13.35
C THR A 532 -14.23 39.17 13.16
N PHE A 533 -14.63 39.45 11.91
CA PHE A 533 -15.61 40.51 11.61
C PHE A 533 -16.95 40.30 12.35
N PRO A 534 -17.52 41.32 13.01
CA PRO A 534 -18.89 41.25 13.50
C PRO A 534 -19.86 41.31 12.31
N ARG A 535 -20.72 40.29 12.18
CA ARG A 535 -21.77 40.22 11.14
C ARG A 535 -22.75 41.40 11.26
N ALA A 536 -22.53 42.47 10.50
CA ALA A 536 -23.55 43.48 10.21
C ALA A 536 -24.17 43.24 8.82
N ARG A 537 -25.49 43.35 8.72
CA ARG A 537 -26.32 42.99 7.55
C ARG A 537 -25.97 43.79 6.27
N PRO A 538 -26.21 43.21 5.08
CA PRO A 538 -25.69 43.74 3.82
C PRO A 538 -26.62 44.81 3.24
N THR A 539 -26.16 46.05 3.20
CA THR A 539 -26.71 47.05 2.28
C THR A 539 -25.59 47.93 1.76
N THR A 540 -25.04 47.60 0.59
CA THR A 540 -24.67 48.51 -0.51
C THR A 540 -23.71 47.77 -1.44
N LEU A 541 -24.14 47.42 -2.64
CA LEU A 541 -23.40 46.63 -3.64
C LEU A 541 -22.21 47.39 -4.30
N SER A 542 -21.58 48.36 -3.62
CA SER A 542 -20.56 49.25 -4.17
C SER A 542 -19.11 48.87 -3.81
N TRP A 543 -18.90 47.93 -2.89
CA TRP A 543 -17.56 47.51 -2.43
C TRP A 543 -16.89 46.45 -3.33
N LEU A 544 -17.66 45.53 -3.91
CA LEU A 544 -17.14 44.46 -4.77
C LEU A 544 -16.37 45.00 -6.01
N LYS A 545 -16.78 46.15 -6.56
CA LYS A 545 -16.16 46.70 -7.78
C LYS A 545 -14.83 47.41 -7.58
N ARG A 546 -14.43 47.72 -6.34
CA ARG A 546 -13.08 48.26 -6.03
C ARG A 546 -12.11 47.19 -5.53
N ALA A 547 -12.60 46.03 -5.08
CA ALA A 547 -11.75 44.91 -4.68
C ALA A 547 -11.16 44.16 -5.88
N GLU A 548 -11.88 44.05 -6.99
CA GLU A 548 -11.36 43.42 -8.23
C GLU A 548 -10.15 44.16 -8.83
N THR A 549 -9.94 45.43 -8.51
CA THR A 549 -8.77 46.20 -8.98
C THR A 549 -7.59 46.19 -7.98
N ALA A 550 -7.79 45.71 -6.76
CA ALA A 550 -6.73 45.55 -5.76
C ALA A 550 -6.22 44.10 -5.64
N ALA A 551 -7.01 43.11 -6.10
CA ALA A 551 -6.67 41.69 -6.05
C ALA A 551 -5.61 41.23 -7.10
N ALA A 552 -5.02 42.15 -7.87
CA ALA A 552 -3.95 41.82 -8.81
C ALA A 552 -2.54 41.83 -8.17
N HIS A 553 -2.39 42.33 -6.94
CA HIS A 553 -1.12 42.34 -6.22
C HIS A 553 -1.33 42.10 -4.73
N VAL A 554 -1.72 40.86 -4.38
CA VAL A 554 -1.57 40.34 -3.02
C VAL A 554 -1.22 38.86 -3.17
N ILE A 555 0.05 38.54 -2.87
CA ILE A 555 0.45 37.26 -2.27
C ILE A 555 0.60 37.58 -0.79
#